data_AF-A0A5C5XE39-F1
#
_entry.id   AF-A0A5C5XE39-F1
#
_cell.length_a   1.000
_cell.length_b   1.000
_cell.length_c   1.000
_cell.angle_alpha   90.00
_cell.angle_beta   90.00
_cell.angle_gamma   90.00
#
_symmetry.space_group_name_H-M   'P 1'
#
loop_
_entity.id
_entity.type
_entity.pdbx_description
1 polymer ?
#
loop_
_entity_poly.entity_id
_entity_poly.type
_entity_poly.pdbx_seq_one_letter_code
_entity_poly.pdbx_strand_id
1 'polypeptide(L)'
;MPIHLTTLTRRSFLQAAGASVLLYGHNVQASAAGEVDADLVYLLNDTHIGEKHPEDSPVPNHLRQVVTELVNRTTKPACVLINGDLALKDGQPGDYRHFAKLIAPLQKAGVDTHLTLGNHDHRDAFYEILKEQRPDKPPVESRHIAVIETQHANFSYSTRCKRRW
;
A
#
# COMPACT_ATOMS: atom_id res chain seq x y z
N MET A 1 -13.72 -2.23 29.27
CA MET A 1 -12.89 -1.00 29.26
C MET A 1 -13.38 -0.14 28.11
N PRO A 2 -13.98 1.04 28.35
CA PRO A 2 -14.42 1.89 27.26
C PRO A 2 -13.18 2.49 26.57
N ILE A 3 -13.11 2.34 25.25
CA ILE A 3 -12.10 3.01 24.42
C ILE A 3 -12.61 4.42 24.19
N HIS A 4 -12.00 5.40 24.85
CA HIS A 4 -12.22 6.81 24.55
C HIS A 4 -11.42 7.17 23.29
N LEU A 5 -12.09 7.32 22.15
CA LEU A 5 -11.51 7.96 20.98
C LEU A 5 -11.44 9.46 21.27
N THR A 6 -10.34 9.92 21.85
CA THR A 6 -10.05 11.36 21.93
C THR A 6 -10.01 11.91 20.52
N THR A 7 -10.96 12.80 20.20
CA THR A 7 -11.02 13.52 18.94
C THR A 7 -9.74 14.34 18.78
N LEU A 8 -8.77 13.79 18.05
CA LEU A 8 -7.61 14.56 17.61
C LEU A 8 -8.14 15.72 16.76
N THR A 9 -7.90 16.95 17.19
CA THR A 9 -8.37 18.12 16.42
C THR A 9 -7.65 18.15 15.07
N ARG A 10 -8.37 18.48 13.99
CA ARG A 10 -7.82 18.60 12.62
C ARG A 10 -6.47 19.34 12.56
N ARG A 11 -6.29 20.36 13.41
CA ARG A 11 -5.07 21.18 13.49
C ARG A 11 -3.84 20.41 13.98
N SER A 12 -3.98 19.54 14.99
CA SER A 12 -2.89 18.70 15.48
C SER A 12 -2.53 17.56 14.50
N PHE A 13 -3.50 17.05 13.73
CA PHE A 13 -3.23 16.05 12.69
C PHE A 13 -2.45 16.65 11.50
N LEU A 14 -2.85 17.84 11.04
CA LEU A 14 -2.16 18.55 9.95
C LEU A 14 -0.73 18.99 10.33
N GLN A 15 -0.46 19.30 11.61
CA GLN A 15 0.90 19.60 12.06
C GLN A 15 1.82 18.36 12.08
N ALA A 16 1.27 17.16 12.29
CA ALA A 16 2.03 15.90 12.16
C ALA A 16 2.13 15.40 10.71
N ALA A 17 1.19 15.80 9.84
CA ALA A 17 1.15 15.48 8.41
C ALA A 17 1.81 16.55 7.51
N GLY A 18 2.46 17.55 8.09
CA GLY A 18 3.07 18.71 7.39
C GLY A 18 4.29 18.40 6.50
N ALA A 19 4.52 17.14 6.15
CA ALA A 19 5.53 16.71 5.19
C ALA A 19 5.08 15.43 4.45
N SER A 20 3.86 15.41 3.92
CA SER A 20 3.51 14.49 2.84
C SER A 20 4.21 14.98 1.57
N VAL A 21 5.44 14.51 1.37
CA VAL A 21 6.10 14.58 0.06
C VAL A 21 5.24 13.77 -0.90
N LEU A 22 4.63 14.47 -1.85
CA LEU A 22 4.09 13.91 -3.08
C LEU A 22 5.18 13.06 -3.74
N LEU A 23 5.10 11.74 -3.58
CA LEU A 23 5.87 10.82 -4.41
C LEU A 23 4.91 10.17 -5.40
N TYR A 24 5.11 10.57 -6.66
CA TYR A 24 4.51 10.09 -7.90
C TYR A 24 3.13 10.63 -8.31
N GLY A 25 3.08 11.94 -8.53
CA GLY A 25 2.47 12.49 -9.74
C GLY A 25 3.53 12.65 -10.83
N HIS A 26 3.92 11.55 -11.50
CA HIS A 26 4.62 11.66 -12.78
C HIS A 26 3.61 11.43 -13.90
N ASN A 27 3.47 12.45 -14.75
CA ASN A 27 2.81 12.43 -16.05
C ASN A 27 3.18 11.16 -16.84
N VAL A 28 2.40 10.09 -16.68
CA VAL A 28 2.35 9.03 -17.67
C VAL A 28 1.37 9.53 -18.71
N GLN A 29 1.91 9.86 -19.88
CA GLN A 29 1.18 10.01 -21.13
C GLN A 29 -0.05 9.09 -21.10
N ALA A 30 -1.25 9.68 -21.07
CA ALA A 30 -2.53 8.98 -21.05
C ALA A 30 -2.62 8.05 -22.27
N SER A 31 -2.15 6.83 -22.09
CA SER A 31 -2.14 5.79 -23.11
C SER A 31 -3.27 4.85 -22.72
N ALA A 32 -4.45 5.15 -23.24
CA ALA A 32 -5.68 4.35 -23.10
C ALA A 32 -6.01 3.90 -21.65
N ALA A 33 -5.83 4.78 -20.66
CA ALA A 33 -6.36 4.52 -19.33
C ALA A 33 -7.90 4.52 -19.41
N GLY A 34 -8.53 3.43 -19.00
CA GLY A 34 -9.98 3.37 -18.86
C GLY A 34 -10.50 4.47 -17.93
N GLU A 35 -11.78 4.82 -18.07
CA GLU A 35 -12.43 5.82 -17.23
C GLU A 35 -12.21 5.51 -15.72
N VAL A 36 -11.80 6.51 -14.94
CA VAL A 36 -11.56 6.34 -13.50
C VAL A 36 -12.84 6.67 -12.74
N ASP A 37 -13.29 5.74 -11.90
CA ASP A 37 -14.38 5.94 -10.96
C ASP A 37 -13.82 6.53 -9.65
N ALA A 38 -14.00 7.84 -9.48
CA ALA A 38 -13.47 8.60 -8.35
C ALA A 38 -14.09 8.22 -6.99
N ASP A 39 -15.25 7.55 -7.00
CA ASP A 39 -15.98 7.14 -5.80
C ASP A 39 -15.62 5.72 -5.34
N LEU A 40 -14.90 4.97 -6.17
CA LEU A 40 -14.56 3.58 -5.92
C LEU A 40 -13.14 3.40 -5.39
N VAL A 41 -13.03 2.88 -4.17
CA VAL A 41 -11.76 2.53 -3.53
C VAL A 41 -11.77 1.05 -3.16
N TYR A 42 -10.71 0.33 -3.51
CA TYR A 42 -10.52 -1.06 -3.06
C TYR A 42 -9.56 -1.10 -1.88
N LEU A 43 -9.94 -1.86 -0.85
CA LEU A 43 -9.10 -2.13 0.31
C LEU A 43 -8.83 -3.64 0.40
N LEU A 44 -7.58 -4.04 0.22
CA LEU A 44 -7.08 -5.39 0.37
C LEU A 44 -6.24 -5.45 1.65
N ASN A 45 -6.39 -6.47 2.47
CA ASN A 45 -5.64 -6.59 3.72
C ASN A 45 -4.91 -7.94 3.79
N ASP A 46 -3.81 -7.98 4.56
CA ASP A 46 -3.19 -9.21 5.06
C ASP A 46 -2.86 -10.23 3.96
N THR A 47 -2.12 -9.80 2.93
CA THR A 47 -1.84 -10.66 1.76
C THR A 47 -0.88 -11.82 2.05
N HIS A 48 -0.04 -11.72 3.09
CA HIS A 48 0.85 -12.78 3.57
C HIS A 48 1.62 -13.54 2.47
N ILE A 49 2.27 -12.81 1.56
CA ILE A 49 3.06 -13.40 0.48
C ILE A 49 4.45 -13.79 0.99
N GLY A 50 4.81 -15.07 0.92
CA GLY A 50 6.17 -15.57 1.08
C GLY A 50 6.93 -15.66 -0.25
N GLU A 51 8.26 -15.70 -0.20
CA GLU A 51 9.13 -15.87 -1.38
C GLU A 51 8.77 -17.13 -2.18
N LYS A 52 8.44 -18.20 -1.46
CA LYS A 52 8.01 -19.48 -2.02
C LYS A 52 6.69 -19.87 -1.40
N HIS A 53 5.84 -20.43 -2.23
CA HIS A 53 4.58 -21.07 -1.85
C HIS A 53 4.50 -22.42 -2.55
N PRO A 54 3.77 -23.40 -1.98
CA PRO A 54 3.28 -24.55 -2.74
C PRO A 54 2.55 -24.06 -4.01
N GLU A 55 2.62 -24.85 -5.10
CA GLU A 55 2.01 -24.47 -6.38
C GLU A 55 0.50 -24.25 -6.27
N ASP A 56 -0.17 -24.98 -5.39
CA ASP A 56 -1.60 -24.93 -5.11
C ASP A 56 -1.97 -23.98 -3.95
N SER A 57 -1.02 -23.18 -3.45
CA SER A 57 -1.27 -22.25 -2.34
C SER A 57 -2.39 -21.26 -2.68
N PRO A 58 -3.48 -21.19 -1.90
CA PRO A 58 -4.58 -20.27 -2.16
C PRO A 58 -4.16 -18.79 -2.07
N VAL A 59 -3.20 -18.48 -1.21
CA VAL A 59 -2.82 -17.11 -0.86
C VAL A 59 -2.32 -16.29 -2.07
N PRO A 60 -1.23 -16.67 -2.77
CA PRO A 60 -0.80 -15.96 -3.97
C PRO A 60 -1.80 -16.07 -5.13
N ASN A 61 -2.60 -17.14 -5.17
CA ASN A 61 -3.60 -17.36 -6.22
C ASN A 61 -4.78 -16.39 -6.09
N HIS A 62 -5.31 -16.20 -4.89
CA HIS A 62 -6.38 -15.21 -4.64
C HIS A 62 -5.90 -13.79 -4.90
N LEU A 63 -4.69 -13.42 -4.47
CA LEU A 63 -4.14 -12.09 -4.78
C LEU A 63 -4.02 -11.88 -6.30
N ARG A 64 -3.52 -12.89 -7.03
CA ARG A 64 -3.42 -12.83 -8.50
C ARG A 64 -4.80 -12.69 -9.15
N GLN A 65 -5.81 -13.40 -8.64
CA GLN A 65 -7.17 -13.31 -9.14
C GLN A 65 -7.72 -11.89 -8.96
N VAL A 66 -7.65 -11.33 -7.75
CA VAL A 66 -8.12 -9.96 -7.47
C VAL A 66 -7.38 -8.93 -8.33
N VAL A 67 -6.06 -9.05 -8.46
CA VAL A 67 -5.28 -8.17 -9.35
C VAL A 67 -5.77 -8.28 -10.80
N THR A 68 -6.01 -9.50 -11.29
CA THR A 68 -6.51 -9.72 -12.64
C THR A 68 -7.89 -9.11 -12.85
N GLU A 69 -8.79 -9.28 -11.89
CA GLU A 69 -10.12 -8.67 -11.91
C GLU A 69 -10.03 -7.15 -11.99
N LEU A 70 -9.23 -6.51 -11.11
CA LEU A 70 -9.01 -5.05 -11.10
C LEU A 70 -8.40 -4.53 -12.41
N VAL A 71 -7.42 -5.24 -12.95
CA VAL A 71 -6.78 -4.91 -14.24
C VAL A 71 -7.76 -5.03 -15.41
N ASN A 72 -8.73 -5.95 -15.36
CA ASN A 72 -9.69 -6.16 -16.44
C ASN A 72 -10.97 -5.34 -16.31
N ARG A 73 -11.15 -4.59 -15.21
CA ARG A 73 -12.29 -3.66 -15.09
C ARG A 73 -12.27 -2.61 -16.21
N THR A 74 -13.44 -2.35 -16.78
CA THR A 74 -13.65 -1.27 -17.76
C THR A 74 -13.34 0.09 -17.13
N THR A 75 -13.84 0.32 -15.90
CA THR A 75 -13.54 1.52 -15.11
C THR A 75 -12.54 1.20 -14.00
N LYS A 76 -11.48 2.01 -13.90
CA LYS A 76 -10.45 1.86 -12.86
C LYS A 76 -10.93 2.49 -11.56
N PRO A 77 -10.66 1.89 -10.39
CA PRO A 77 -10.96 2.55 -9.13
C PRO A 77 -10.08 3.80 -8.96
N ALA A 78 -10.52 4.72 -8.12
CA ALA A 78 -9.73 5.87 -7.69
C ALA A 78 -8.36 5.43 -7.15
N CYS A 79 -8.34 4.38 -6.32
CA CYS A 79 -7.13 3.70 -5.89
C CYS A 79 -7.40 2.31 -5.30
N VAL A 80 -6.32 1.53 -5.18
CA VAL A 80 -6.25 0.25 -4.45
C VAL A 80 -5.32 0.43 -3.26
N LEU A 81 -5.79 0.12 -2.06
CA LEU A 81 -5.02 0.15 -0.83
C LEU A 81 -4.73 -1.29 -0.42
N ILE A 82 -3.46 -1.67 -0.32
CA ILE A 82 -3.05 -2.96 0.23
C ILE A 82 -2.49 -2.70 1.62
N ASN A 83 -3.32 -2.98 2.62
CA ASN A 83 -3.11 -2.55 3.98
C ASN A 83 -2.56 -3.67 4.87
N GLY A 84 -1.24 -3.63 5.08
CA GLY A 84 -0.54 -4.40 6.09
C GLY A 84 -0.32 -5.87 5.76
N ASP A 85 0.62 -6.45 6.49
CA ASP A 85 1.03 -7.86 6.43
C ASP A 85 1.19 -8.35 4.98
N LEU A 86 2.03 -7.61 4.25
CA LEU A 86 2.36 -7.91 2.86
C LEU A 86 3.17 -9.20 2.77
N ALA A 87 4.15 -9.33 3.66
CA ALA A 87 4.97 -10.51 3.81
C ALA A 87 4.33 -11.58 4.70
N LEU A 88 4.64 -12.85 4.43
CA LEU A 88 4.03 -13.99 5.12
C LEU A 88 4.31 -14.01 6.64
N LYS A 89 5.56 -13.75 7.06
CA LYS A 89 5.96 -13.98 8.46
C LYS A 89 6.81 -12.87 9.08
N ASP A 90 7.96 -12.57 8.52
CA ASP A 90 8.92 -11.65 9.14
C ASP A 90 9.59 -10.68 8.16
N GLY A 91 9.02 -10.54 6.96
CA GLY A 91 9.40 -9.50 6.01
C GLY A 91 10.72 -9.77 5.31
N GLN A 92 10.88 -10.94 4.71
CA GLN A 92 12.12 -11.24 3.99
C GLN A 92 12.15 -10.52 2.63
N PRO A 93 13.33 -10.13 2.12
CA PRO A 93 13.44 -9.53 0.79
C PRO A 93 12.81 -10.39 -0.33
N GLY A 94 12.85 -11.70 -0.18
CA GLY A 94 12.21 -12.64 -1.12
C GLY A 94 10.69 -12.53 -1.18
N ASP A 95 10.07 -12.30 -0.02
CA ASP A 95 8.63 -12.10 0.13
C ASP A 95 8.19 -10.88 -0.69
N TYR A 96 8.90 -9.76 -0.52
CA TYR A 96 8.62 -8.53 -1.27
C TYR A 96 8.88 -8.65 -2.76
N ARG A 97 9.90 -9.40 -3.19
CA ARG A 97 10.13 -9.67 -4.62
C ARG A 97 8.97 -10.45 -5.23
N HIS A 98 8.44 -11.44 -4.52
CA HIS A 98 7.29 -12.20 -4.99
C HIS A 98 6.03 -11.34 -4.99
N PHE A 99 5.75 -10.65 -3.89
CA PHE A 99 4.63 -9.71 -3.75
C PHE A 99 4.63 -8.66 -4.88
N ALA A 100 5.76 -7.99 -5.12
CA ALA A 100 5.89 -6.99 -6.17
C ALA A 100 5.56 -7.54 -7.56
N LYS A 101 5.95 -8.80 -7.87
CA LYS A 101 5.59 -9.46 -9.13
C LYS A 101 4.07 -9.68 -9.25
N LEU A 102 3.38 -10.00 -8.16
CA LEU A 102 1.93 -10.23 -8.16
C LEU A 102 1.15 -8.93 -8.40
N ILE A 103 1.60 -7.81 -7.83
CA ILE A 103 0.89 -6.52 -7.94
C ILE A 103 1.36 -5.65 -9.12
N ALA A 104 2.49 -5.95 -9.76
CA ALA A 104 3.01 -5.23 -10.92
C ALA A 104 1.97 -5.00 -12.05
N PRO A 105 1.01 -5.90 -12.33
CA PRO A 105 -0.04 -5.64 -13.29
C PRO A 105 -0.93 -4.42 -12.97
N LEU A 106 -1.16 -4.10 -11.68
CA LEU A 106 -1.93 -2.92 -11.28
C LEU A 106 -1.23 -1.63 -11.76
N GLN A 107 0.07 -1.51 -11.49
CA GLN A 107 0.88 -0.36 -11.91
C GLN A 107 0.92 -0.25 -13.43
N LYS A 108 1.11 -1.37 -14.15
CA LYS A 108 1.09 -1.41 -15.62
C LYS A 108 -0.25 -1.00 -16.21
N ALA A 109 -1.35 -1.26 -15.51
CA ALA A 109 -2.69 -0.87 -15.92
C ALA A 109 -3.08 0.56 -15.48
N GLY A 110 -2.15 1.32 -14.89
CA GLY A 110 -2.39 2.69 -14.43
C GLY A 110 -3.28 2.79 -13.20
N VAL A 111 -3.43 1.72 -12.42
CA VAL A 111 -4.21 1.73 -11.18
C VAL A 111 -3.35 2.28 -10.04
N ASP A 112 -3.78 3.40 -9.45
CA ASP A 112 -3.11 3.99 -8.30
C ASP A 112 -3.15 3.02 -7.11
N THR A 113 -1.99 2.62 -6.61
CA THR A 113 -1.86 1.53 -5.63
C THR A 113 -0.99 1.97 -4.46
N HIS A 114 -1.59 1.97 -3.27
CA HIS A 114 -0.95 2.38 -2.03
C HIS A 114 -0.68 1.17 -1.14
N LEU A 115 0.52 1.09 -0.60
CA LEU A 115 0.95 -0.02 0.25
C LEU A 115 1.18 0.48 1.68
N THR A 116 0.73 -0.30 2.65
CA THR A 116 1.08 -0.07 4.06
C THR A 116 1.71 -1.32 4.64
N LEU A 117 2.49 -1.15 5.71
CA LEU A 117 3.18 -2.26 6.38
C LEU A 117 2.37 -2.74 7.57
N GLY A 118 2.46 -4.03 7.89
CA GLY A 118 1.91 -4.62 9.11
C GLY A 118 2.99 -5.11 10.07
N ASN A 119 2.59 -5.97 11.02
CA ASN A 119 3.51 -6.54 12.01
C ASN A 119 4.37 -7.69 11.48
N HIS A 120 3.96 -8.35 10.40
CA HIS A 120 4.75 -9.36 9.71
C HIS A 120 5.74 -8.75 8.72
N ASP A 121 5.66 -7.45 8.48
CA ASP A 121 6.54 -6.74 7.57
C ASP A 121 7.82 -6.21 8.23
N HIS A 122 8.88 -6.12 7.41
CA HIS A 122 10.16 -5.52 7.75
C HIS A 122 10.47 -4.35 6.81
N ARG A 123 10.42 -3.13 7.36
CA ARG A 123 10.53 -1.89 6.58
C ARG A 123 11.77 -1.82 5.70
N ASP A 124 12.95 -2.15 6.23
CA ASP A 124 14.18 -1.92 5.46
C ASP A 124 14.28 -2.91 4.29
N ALA A 125 13.76 -4.13 4.45
CA ALA A 125 13.69 -5.13 3.39
C ALA A 125 12.62 -4.75 2.36
N PHE A 126 11.49 -4.21 2.83
CA PHE A 126 10.47 -3.62 1.96
C PHE A 126 11.07 -2.52 1.09
N TYR A 127 11.78 -1.54 1.67
CA TYR A 127 12.40 -0.45 0.92
C TYR A 127 13.61 -0.88 0.07
N GLU A 128 14.29 -1.96 0.42
CA GLU A 128 15.35 -2.51 -0.43
C GLU A 128 14.80 -2.97 -1.78
N ILE A 129 13.61 -3.59 -1.76
CA ILE A 129 12.96 -4.13 -2.95
C ILE A 129 12.07 -3.10 -3.65
N LEU A 130 11.25 -2.38 -2.91
CA LEU A 130 10.32 -1.36 -3.38
C LEU A 130 10.86 0.04 -3.08
N LYS A 131 12.03 0.36 -3.65
CA LYS A 131 12.79 1.60 -3.37
C LYS A 131 11.97 2.88 -3.59
N GLU A 132 11.10 2.86 -4.61
CA GLU A 132 10.22 3.98 -4.96
C GLU A 132 9.22 4.32 -3.85
N GLN A 133 8.95 3.38 -2.94
CA GLN A 133 8.03 3.57 -1.80
C GLN A 133 8.71 4.21 -0.59
N ARG A 134 10.04 4.43 -0.63
CA ARG A 134 10.78 5.04 0.47
C ARG A 134 10.67 6.57 0.37
N PRO A 135 10.12 7.26 1.39
CA PRO A 135 10.10 8.71 1.40
C PRO A 135 11.52 9.25 1.61
N ASP A 136 11.89 10.30 0.86
CA ASP A 136 13.17 10.99 1.02
C ASP A 136 13.34 11.58 2.43
N LYS A 137 12.24 12.07 3.00
CA LYS A 137 12.19 12.66 4.35
C LYS A 137 10.95 12.12 5.08
N PRO A 138 11.06 11.00 5.82
CA PRO A 138 9.94 10.48 6.57
C PRO A 138 9.54 11.46 7.69
N PRO A 139 8.24 11.73 7.90
CA PRO A 139 7.78 12.63 8.96
C PRO A 139 8.10 12.11 10.37
N VAL A 140 8.20 10.78 10.53
CA VAL A 140 8.64 10.13 11.77
C VAL A 140 9.60 9.01 11.41
N GLU A 141 10.84 9.10 11.87
CA GLU A 141 11.95 8.21 11.49
C GLU A 141 11.64 6.70 11.70
N SER A 142 10.85 6.36 12.73
CA SER A 142 10.52 4.98 13.09
C SER A 142 9.15 4.50 12.61
N ARG A 143 8.48 5.25 11.72
CA ARG A 143 7.14 4.89 11.22
C ARG A 143 7.10 4.92 9.70
N HIS A 144 6.23 4.10 9.15
CA HIS A 144 5.76 4.22 7.78
C HIS A 144 4.40 4.90 7.85
N ILE A 145 4.27 6.10 7.28
CA ILE A 145 3.05 6.92 7.35
C ILE A 145 2.61 7.22 5.93
N ALA A 146 1.33 6.96 5.64
CA ALA A 146 0.70 7.28 4.38
C ALA A 146 -0.62 8.03 4.64
N VAL A 147 -0.86 9.07 3.85
CA VAL A 147 -2.16 9.75 3.77
C VAL A 147 -2.61 9.67 2.33
N ILE A 148 -3.80 9.12 2.11
CA ILE A 148 -4.35 8.89 0.78
C ILE A 148 -5.61 9.72 0.71
N GLU A 149 -5.59 10.72 -0.16
CA GLU A 149 -6.71 11.64 -0.34
C GLU A 149 -7.61 11.10 -1.45
N THR A 150 -8.90 10.98 -1.16
CA THR A 150 -9.92 10.66 -2.17
C THR A 150 -11.00 11.73 -2.14
N GLN A 151 -11.94 11.66 -3.08
CA GLN A 151 -12.96 12.69 -3.26
C GLN A 151 -13.77 12.98 -1.99
N HIS A 152 -14.11 11.94 -1.22
CA HIS A 152 -15.02 12.05 -0.07
C HIS A 152 -14.36 11.81 1.28
N ALA A 153 -13.19 11.16 1.32
CA ALA A 153 -12.52 10.81 2.56
C ALA A 153 -11.01 10.69 2.38
N ASN A 154 -10.26 10.99 3.45
CA ASN A 154 -8.83 10.73 3.50
C ASN A 154 -8.58 9.48 4.34
N PHE A 155 -7.79 8.56 3.82
CA PHE A 155 -7.27 7.43 4.60
C PHE A 155 -5.92 7.81 5.20
N SER A 156 -5.66 7.36 6.41
CA SER A 156 -4.43 7.68 7.12
C SER A 156 -3.92 6.45 7.84
N TYR A 157 -2.70 6.05 7.51
CA TYR A 157 -2.05 4.86 8.04
C TYR A 157 -0.74 5.24 8.71
N SER A 158 -0.46 4.59 9.83
CA SER A 158 0.78 4.77 10.57
C SER A 158 1.20 3.43 11.15
N THR A 159 2.18 2.79 10.53
CA THR A 159 2.74 1.55 11.05
C THR A 159 4.01 1.84 11.84
N ARG A 160 4.09 1.30 13.05
CA ARG A 160 5.34 1.32 13.83
C ARG A 160 6.28 0.28 13.24
N CYS A 161 7.41 0.71 12.71
CA CYS A 161 8.37 -0.20 12.12
C CYS A 161 9.15 -0.90 13.25
N LYS A 162 9.21 -2.23 13.21
CA LYS A 162 10.13 -2.99 14.08
C LYS A 162 11.55 -2.51 13.77
N ARG A 163 12.19 -1.80 14.72
CA ARG A 163 13.63 -1.54 14.65
C ARG A 163 14.35 -2.86 14.91
N ARG A 164 15.33 -3.18 14.07
CA ARG A 164 16.31 -4.22 14.34
C ARG A 164 16.97 -3.89 15.69
N TRP A 165 16.84 -4.77 16.67
CA TRP A 165 17.66 -4.73 17.89
C TRP A 165 19.04 -5.28 17.57
#